data_AF-A0A820Q6C2-F1
#
_entry.id   AF-A0A820Q6C2-F1
#
_cell.length_a   1.000
_cell.length_b   1.000
_cell.length_c   1.000
_cell.angle_alpha   90.00
_cell.angle_beta   90.00
_cell.angle_gamma   90.00
#
_symmetry.space_group_name_H-M   'P 1'
#
loop_
_entity.id
_entity.type
_entity.pdbx_description
1 polymer ?
#
loop_
_entity_poly.entity_id
_entity_poly.type
_entity_poly.pdbx_seq_one_letter_code
_entity_poly.pdbx_strand_id
1 'polypeptide(L)'
;NTYVEEAKKYTKLPIKEAVIAPSALSMVYQKATIEGYSHEQFLDDLINEAEKDIRKCFESGAHSVQLDFTEARYSLKADPSGQLLRDFININNRVLDRFDSKLRERLGVHICPGGDQDCYHSFEVDYLL
;
A
#
# COMPACT_ATOMS: atom_id res chain seq x y z
N ASN A 1 6.32 -14.14 7.30
CA ASN A 1 4.90 -13.78 7.34
C ASN A 1 4.17 -15.05 7.70
N THR A 2 3.66 -15.14 8.93
CA THR A 2 3.11 -16.38 9.49
C THR A 2 1.86 -16.86 8.74
N TYR A 3 1.07 -15.96 8.15
CA TYR A 3 -0.15 -16.35 7.44
C TYR A 3 0.15 -17.20 6.20
N VAL A 4 1.04 -16.72 5.32
CA VAL A 4 1.37 -17.44 4.07
C VAL A 4 1.95 -18.82 4.36
N GLU A 5 2.85 -18.91 5.34
CA GLU A 5 3.49 -20.16 5.76
C GLU A 5 2.45 -21.18 6.26
N GLU A 6 1.50 -20.73 7.09
CA GLU A 6 0.41 -21.57 7.58
C GLU A 6 -0.56 -21.97 6.46
N ALA A 7 -0.99 -21.04 5.61
CA ALA A 7 -1.94 -21.29 4.52
C ALA A 7 -1.41 -22.35 3.54
N LYS A 8 -0.10 -22.37 3.26
CA LYS A 8 0.54 -23.38 2.40
C LYS A 8 0.48 -24.81 2.95
N LYS A 9 0.21 -25.02 4.25
CA LYS A 9 -0.02 -26.36 4.80
C LYS A 9 -1.34 -26.96 4.32
N TYR A 10 -2.29 -26.11 3.92
CA TYR A 10 -3.64 -26.50 3.55
C TYR A 10 -3.91 -26.48 2.04
N THR A 11 -3.00 -25.91 1.23
CA THR A 11 -3.16 -25.85 -0.22
C THR A 11 -1.82 -25.92 -0.95
N LYS A 12 -1.85 -26.47 -2.16
CA LYS A 12 -0.74 -26.42 -3.13
C LYS A 12 -0.94 -25.34 -4.18
N LEU A 13 -2.08 -24.65 -4.17
CA LEU A 13 -2.40 -23.59 -5.13
C LEU A 13 -1.61 -22.31 -4.80
N PRO A 14 -1.36 -21.45 -5.81
CA PRO A 14 -0.79 -20.13 -5.62
C PRO A 14 -1.56 -19.30 -4.57
N ILE A 15 -0.85 -18.74 -3.59
CA ILE A 15 -1.41 -17.82 -2.58
C ILE A 15 -1.04 -16.39 -2.94
N LYS A 16 -2.04 -15.50 -2.95
CA LYS A 16 -1.84 -14.06 -3.03
C LYS A 16 -1.89 -13.49 -1.61
N GLU A 17 -0.88 -12.72 -1.25
CA GLU A 17 -0.84 -11.98 0.02
C GLU A 17 -1.21 -10.52 -0.22
N ALA A 18 -1.92 -9.89 0.71
CA ALA A 18 -2.24 -8.47 0.65
C ALA A 18 -1.46 -7.70 1.72
N VAL A 19 -0.94 -6.54 1.35
CA VAL A 19 -0.28 -5.58 2.24
C VAL A 19 -0.92 -4.22 2.05
N ILE A 20 -0.86 -3.36 3.07
CA ILE A 20 -1.39 -2.00 2.99
C ILE A 20 -0.43 -1.13 2.16
N ALA A 21 -0.97 -0.32 1.26
CA ALA A 21 -0.16 0.65 0.52
C ALA A 21 0.50 1.66 1.49
N PRO A 22 1.79 1.98 1.34
CA PRO A 22 2.48 2.92 2.23
C PRO A 22 1.87 4.32 2.18
N SER A 23 1.23 4.73 1.07
CA SER A 23 0.53 6.01 0.99
C SER A 23 -0.55 6.18 2.07
N ALA A 24 -1.22 5.11 2.51
CA ALA A 24 -2.24 5.17 3.56
C ALA A 24 -1.63 5.62 4.89
N LEU A 25 -0.49 5.01 5.24
CA LEU A 25 0.23 5.29 6.47
C LEU A 25 0.97 6.62 6.42
N SER A 26 1.27 7.14 5.22
CA SER A 26 1.90 8.46 5.07
C SER A 26 1.08 9.58 5.69
N MET A 27 -0.24 9.42 5.75
CA MET A 27 -1.17 10.38 6.34
C MET A 27 -1.06 10.49 7.87
N VAL A 28 -0.39 9.56 8.55
CA VAL A 28 -0.32 9.54 10.02
C VAL A 28 0.59 10.64 10.56
N TYR A 29 1.65 10.99 9.82
CA TYR A 29 2.69 11.91 10.29
C TYR A 29 2.83 13.13 9.38
N GLN A 30 1.82 14.01 9.35
CA GLN A 30 1.76 15.15 8.41
C GLN A 30 2.54 16.40 8.87
N LYS A 31 2.83 16.51 10.17
CA LYS A 31 3.57 17.63 10.75
C LYS A 31 4.65 17.06 11.66
N ALA A 32 5.88 17.55 11.51
CA ALA A 32 6.98 17.15 12.36
C ALA A 32 6.71 17.61 13.80
N THR A 33 6.15 16.72 14.61
CA THR A 33 5.81 16.95 16.02
C THR A 33 6.80 16.25 16.95
N ILE A 34 7.63 15.36 16.41
CA ILE A 34 8.64 14.63 17.15
C ILE A 34 9.99 15.32 16.92
N GLU A 35 10.60 15.77 18.01
CA GLU A 35 11.92 16.39 17.98
C GLU A 35 12.96 15.43 17.37
N GLY A 36 13.74 15.92 16.41
CA GLY A 36 14.76 15.12 15.73
C GLY A 36 14.23 14.10 14.70
N TYR A 37 12.92 14.06 14.44
CA TYR A 37 12.34 13.13 13.45
C TYR A 37 11.53 13.89 12.40
N SER A 38 12.15 14.12 11.24
CA SER A 38 11.53 14.88 10.16
C SER A 38 10.45 14.06 9.43
N HIS A 39 9.56 14.76 8.73
CA HIS A 39 8.59 14.11 7.83
C HIS A 39 9.27 13.29 6.73
N GLU A 40 10.38 13.80 6.20
CA GLU A 40 11.17 13.09 5.18
C GLU A 40 11.74 11.77 5.72
N GLN A 41 12.32 11.81 6.92
CA GLN A 41 12.85 10.61 7.57
C GLN A 41 11.73 9.59 7.84
N PHE A 42 10.55 10.05 8.25
CA PHE A 42 9.38 9.19 8.39
C PHE A 42 8.99 8.52 7.07
N LEU A 43 8.95 9.25 5.96
CA LEU A 43 8.63 8.66 4.66
C LEU A 43 9.67 7.62 4.24
N ASP A 44 10.96 7.88 4.48
CA ASP A 44 12.03 6.94 4.16
C ASP A 44 11.91 5.66 4.97
N ASP A 45 11.66 5.78 6.28
CA ASP A 45 11.43 4.63 7.17
C ASP A 45 10.20 3.84 6.73
N LEU A 46 9.10 4.52 6.42
CA LEU A 46 7.87 3.89 5.94
C LEU A 46 8.09 3.09 4.65
N ILE A 47 8.83 3.64 3.70
CA ILE A 47 9.17 2.95 2.44
C ILE A 47 10.09 1.76 2.71
N ASN A 48 11.05 1.90 3.63
CA ASN A 48 11.93 0.79 4.04
C ASN A 48 11.14 -0.35 4.68
N GLU A 49 10.18 -0.06 5.56
CA GLU A 49 9.36 -1.09 6.20
C GLU A 49 8.36 -1.73 5.22
N ALA A 50 7.74 -0.95 4.32
CA ALA A 50 6.87 -1.49 3.28
C ALA A 50 7.63 -2.44 2.32
N GLU A 51 8.84 -2.08 1.92
CA GLU A 51 9.69 -2.99 1.13
C GLU A 51 9.99 -4.28 1.89
N LYS A 52 10.41 -4.19 3.16
CA LYS A 52 10.69 -5.35 4.01
C LYS A 52 9.46 -6.26 4.13
N ASP A 53 8.28 -5.70 4.28
CA ASP A 53 7.05 -6.47 4.41
C ASP A 53 6.71 -7.24 3.14
N ILE A 54 6.77 -6.58 1.97
CA ILE A 54 6.57 -7.23 0.67
C ILE A 54 7.60 -8.34 0.43
N ARG A 55 8.89 -8.09 0.73
CA ARG A 55 9.96 -9.10 0.59
C ARG A 55 9.68 -10.31 1.48
N LYS A 56 9.31 -10.09 2.74
CA LYS A 56 8.92 -11.15 3.67
C LYS A 56 7.75 -11.98 3.13
N CYS A 57 6.78 -11.36 2.46
CA CYS A 57 5.67 -12.10 1.83
C CYS A 57 6.17 -13.07 0.76
N PHE A 58 7.06 -12.62 -0.14
CA PHE A 58 7.68 -13.49 -1.15
C PHE A 58 8.58 -14.57 -0.55
N GLU A 59 9.39 -14.23 0.45
CA GLU A 59 10.27 -15.18 1.17
C GLU A 59 9.44 -16.27 1.88
N SER A 60 8.28 -15.91 2.42
CA SER A 60 7.31 -16.84 3.02
C SER A 60 6.62 -17.73 1.97
N GLY A 61 6.83 -17.45 0.69
CA GLY A 61 6.39 -18.25 -0.43
C GLY A 61 5.06 -17.81 -1.05
N ALA A 62 4.67 -16.54 -0.89
CA ALA A 62 3.54 -15.97 -1.60
C ALA A 62 3.81 -16.01 -3.11
N HIS A 63 2.79 -16.36 -3.89
CA HIS A 63 2.85 -16.34 -5.34
C HIS A 63 2.73 -14.91 -5.89
N SER A 64 1.91 -14.06 -5.28
CA SER A 64 1.83 -12.64 -5.63
C SER A 64 1.56 -11.82 -4.38
N VAL A 65 1.90 -10.53 -4.44
CA VAL A 65 1.62 -9.58 -3.36
C VAL A 65 0.80 -8.43 -3.93
N GLN A 66 -0.29 -8.07 -3.27
CA GLN A 66 -1.18 -6.98 -3.64
C GLN A 66 -1.04 -5.83 -2.65
N LEU A 67 -0.77 -4.63 -3.14
CA LEU A 67 -0.84 -3.41 -2.34
C LEU A 67 -2.29 -2.90 -2.35
N ASP A 68 -2.91 -2.88 -1.19
CA ASP A 68 -4.26 -2.33 -1.00
C ASP A 68 -4.16 -0.80 -0.88
N PHE A 69 -4.46 -0.11 -1.98
CA PHE A 69 -4.44 1.34 -2.15
C PHE A 69 -5.86 1.92 -2.02
N THR A 70 -6.50 1.62 -0.89
CA THR A 70 -7.90 1.94 -0.60
C THR A 70 -8.16 3.46 -0.53
N GLU A 71 -7.20 4.22 -0.04
CA GLU A 71 -7.23 5.67 0.11
C GLU A 71 -7.10 6.43 -1.22
N ALA A 72 -6.78 5.75 -2.33
CA ALA A 72 -6.68 6.37 -3.65
C ALA A 72 -7.94 7.18 -3.99
N ARG A 73 -9.11 6.58 -3.77
CA ARG A 73 -10.39 7.22 -4.09
C ARG A 73 -10.75 8.31 -3.08
N TYR A 74 -10.39 8.11 -1.82
CA TYR A 74 -10.53 9.13 -0.78
C TYR A 74 -9.69 10.38 -1.09
N SER A 75 -8.51 10.22 -1.68
CA SER A 75 -7.61 11.34 -1.97
C SER A 75 -8.26 12.40 -2.88
N LEU A 76 -9.09 11.98 -3.84
CA LEU A 76 -9.83 12.88 -4.73
C LEU A 76 -10.99 13.60 -4.04
N LYS A 77 -11.57 12.99 -2.99
CA LYS A 77 -12.57 13.65 -2.13
C LYS A 77 -11.91 14.69 -1.22
N ALA A 78 -10.75 14.35 -0.67
CA ALA A 78 -10.01 15.22 0.23
C ALA A 78 -9.33 16.39 -0.51
N ASP A 79 -8.84 16.13 -1.73
CA ASP A 79 -8.20 17.10 -2.60
C ASP A 79 -8.67 16.90 -4.07
N PRO A 80 -9.72 17.64 -4.48
CA PRO A 80 -10.24 17.57 -5.86
C PRO A 80 -9.26 18.01 -6.95
N SER A 81 -8.12 18.64 -6.61
CA SER A 81 -7.08 18.96 -7.61
C SER A 81 -6.30 17.72 -8.08
N GLY A 82 -6.47 16.60 -7.37
CA GLY A 82 -5.75 15.35 -7.59
C GLY A 82 -4.28 15.41 -7.19
N GLN A 83 -3.81 16.47 -6.52
CA GLN A 83 -2.42 16.55 -6.10
C GLN A 83 -2.11 15.49 -5.04
N LEU A 84 -3.01 15.30 -4.07
CA LEU A 84 -2.87 14.24 -3.08
C LEU A 84 -2.80 12.84 -3.71
N LEU A 85 -3.61 12.58 -4.74
CA LEU A 85 -3.55 11.32 -5.49
C LEU A 85 -2.19 11.11 -6.13
N ARG A 86 -1.64 12.16 -6.77
CA ARG A 86 -0.31 12.13 -7.38
C ARG A 86 0.78 11.87 -6.34
N ASP A 87 0.68 12.49 -5.17
CA ASP A 87 1.63 12.30 -4.07
C ASP A 87 1.58 10.87 -3.52
N PHE A 88 0.38 10.30 -3.36
CA PHE A 88 0.21 8.90 -2.96
C PHE A 88 0.79 7.93 -4.00
N ILE A 89 0.53 8.16 -5.29
CA ILE A 89 1.12 7.37 -6.38
C ILE A 89 2.65 7.44 -6.33
N ASN A 90 3.22 8.63 -6.11
CA ASN A 90 4.67 8.81 -5.99
C ASN A 90 5.25 8.01 -4.81
N ILE A 91 4.60 8.04 -3.64
CA ILE A 91 5.03 7.26 -2.46
C ILE A 91 4.99 5.76 -2.76
N ASN A 92 3.92 5.26 -3.35
CA ASN A 92 3.79 3.84 -3.71
C ASN A 92 4.85 3.41 -4.74
N ASN A 93 5.09 4.25 -5.76
CA ASN A 93 6.11 3.99 -6.77
C ASN A 93 7.52 3.91 -6.17
N ARG A 94 7.85 4.73 -5.15
CA ARG A 94 9.15 4.62 -4.45
C ARG A 94 9.40 3.25 -3.82
N VAL A 95 8.35 2.51 -3.45
CA VAL A 95 8.46 1.11 -2.99
C VAL A 95 8.53 0.15 -4.19
N LEU A 96 7.60 0.27 -5.14
CA LEU A 96 7.52 -0.61 -6.32
C LEU A 96 8.80 -0.57 -7.18
N ASP A 97 9.48 0.58 -7.21
CA ASP A 97 10.73 0.79 -7.94
C ASP A 97 11.91 -0.01 -7.38
N ARG A 98 11.82 -0.49 -6.12
CA ARG A 98 12.87 -1.29 -5.46
C ARG A 98 12.86 -2.78 -5.80
N PHE A 99 11.86 -3.24 -6.55
CA PHE A 99 11.73 -4.63 -6.96
C PHE A 99 12.22 -4.84 -8.39
N ASP A 100 12.90 -5.95 -8.67
CA ASP A 100 13.28 -6.29 -10.04
C ASP A 100 12.05 -6.63 -10.90
N SER A 101 12.23 -6.77 -12.22
CA SER A 101 11.13 -7.03 -13.14
C SER A 101 10.36 -8.31 -12.81
N LYS A 102 11.04 -9.37 -12.32
CA LYS A 102 10.42 -10.66 -12.03
C LYS A 102 9.49 -10.59 -10.82
N LEU A 103 9.91 -9.89 -9.76
CA LEU A 103 9.05 -9.67 -8.60
C LEU A 103 7.96 -8.65 -8.93
N ARG A 104 8.28 -7.61 -9.72
CA ARG A 104 7.31 -6.57 -10.11
C ARG A 104 6.14 -7.12 -10.93
N GLU A 105 6.37 -8.12 -11.80
CA GLU A 105 5.29 -8.83 -12.51
C GLU A 105 4.30 -9.55 -11.57
N ARG A 106 4.72 -9.82 -10.34
CA ARG A 106 3.93 -10.51 -9.30
C ARG A 106 3.42 -9.54 -8.23
N LEU A 107 3.64 -8.24 -8.41
CA LEU A 107 3.07 -7.16 -7.61
C LEU A 107 1.81 -6.62 -8.29
N GLY A 108 0.74 -6.53 -7.52
CA GLY A 108 -0.51 -5.91 -7.94
C GLY A 108 -0.88 -4.72 -7.06
N VAL A 109 -1.77 -3.87 -7.57
CA VAL A 109 -2.41 -2.80 -6.79
C VAL A 109 -3.91 -3.01 -6.83
N HIS A 110 -4.54 -2.94 -5.66
CA HIS A 110 -5.99 -2.97 -5.54
C HIS A 110 -6.50 -1.63 -5.05
N ILE A 111 -7.53 -1.12 -5.72
CA ILE A 111 -8.26 0.07 -5.32
C ILE A 111 -9.70 -0.30 -5.02
N CYS A 112 -10.28 0.33 -4.01
CA CYS A 112 -11.68 0.17 -3.64
C CYS A 112 -12.20 1.50 -3.06
N PRO A 113 -13.52 1.67 -2.84
CA PRO A 113 -14.07 2.90 -2.26
C PRO A 113 -13.72 3.10 -0.77
N GLY A 114 -13.08 2.10 -0.14
CA GLY A 114 -12.88 2.03 1.30
C GLY A 114 -14.20 1.83 2.04
N GLY A 115 -14.16 1.04 3.10
CA GLY A 115 -15.30 0.91 3.98
C GLY A 115 -15.05 0.03 5.19
N ASP A 116 -15.78 0.35 6.25
CA ASP A 116 -15.91 -0.42 7.46
C ASP A 116 -17.37 -0.35 7.94
N GLN A 117 -17.83 -1.42 8.59
CA GLN A 117 -19.19 -1.51 9.15
C GLN A 117 -20.31 -1.10 8.15
N ASP A 118 -20.23 -1.63 6.91
CA ASP A 118 -21.19 -1.36 5.82
C ASP A 118 -21.29 0.11 5.38
N CYS A 119 -20.33 0.95 5.78
CA CYS A 119 -20.21 2.34 5.34
C CYS A 119 -19.07 2.47 4.32
N TYR A 120 -19.32 3.15 3.21
CA TYR A 120 -18.29 3.43 2.21
C TYR A 120 -17.76 4.86 2.36
N HIS A 121 -16.44 5.04 2.28
CA HIS A 121 -15.82 6.33 2.55
C HIS A 121 -15.78 7.26 1.33
N SER A 122 -15.78 6.66 0.13
CA SER A 122 -15.58 7.39 -1.12
C SER A 122 -16.29 6.74 -2.32
N PHE A 123 -17.38 6.00 -2.07
CA PHE A 123 -18.13 5.33 -3.15
C PHE A 123 -18.66 6.29 -4.21
N GLU A 124 -18.97 7.52 -3.81
CA GLU A 124 -19.51 8.60 -4.64
C GLU A 124 -18.50 9.27 -5.56
N VAL A 125 -17.19 9.06 -5.36
CA VAL A 125 -16.14 9.80 -6.06
C VAL A 125 -15.88 9.22 -7.45
N ASP A 126 -16.09 9.96 -8.53
CA ASP A 126 -15.76 9.47 -9.88
C ASP A 126 -14.28 9.76 -10.24
N TYR A 127 -13.61 8.80 -10.87
CA TYR A 127 -12.25 8.96 -11.41
C TYR A 127 -12.23 9.61 -12.81
N LEU A 128 -13.40 9.78 -13.44
CA LEU A 128 -13.55 10.37 -14.78
C LEU A 128 -13.67 11.91 -14.80
N LEU A 129 -13.50 12.58 -13.66
CA LEU A 129 -13.55 14.04 -13.54
C LEU A 129 -12.24 14.72 -13.95
#